data_AF-A0A9P9A7X9-F1
#
_entry.id   AF-A0A9P9A7X9-F1
#
_cell.length_a   1.000
_cell.length_b   1.000
_cell.length_c   1.000
_cell.angle_alpha   90.00
_cell.angle_beta   90.00
_cell.angle_gamma   90.00
#
_symmetry.space_group_name_H-M   'P 1'
#
loop_
_entity.id
_entity.type
_entity.pdbx_description
1 polymer ?
#
loop_
_entity_poly.entity_id
_entity_poly.type
_entity_poly.pdbx_seq_one_letter_code
_entity_poly.pdbx_strand_id
1 'polypeptide(L)'
;MSEWQAVCPEQSWLPLWDSPTAGDLSISSLYKAPAHHGGPNYDPPPSPYDRRLHRLLNVARNQGPSLGLPTVADFIHDDSPNPLSKELKMYKGSLYRQQKPVEFLASYWILYLLLRWRVTLEQDALENMPLWMHPTKLQRDVEHLSVIDQVVWPDLREEIIKLSFVDLDAACVVLYDIGQNFVINIEDNEASTAETIRQIVGKLSDLARWKLAPRFFEKHPQWAWTSAR
;
A
#
# COMPACT_ATOMS: atom_id res chain seq x y z
N MET A 1 -6.01 10.31 -41.10
CA MET A 1 -7.06 9.29 -40.87
C MET A 1 -6.43 7.93 -41.18
N SER A 2 -6.57 6.98 -40.25
CA SER A 2 -5.80 5.71 -40.15
C SER A 2 -4.35 5.95 -39.66
N GLU A 3 -3.77 5.26 -38.69
CA GLU A 3 -3.89 3.82 -38.38
C GLU A 3 -3.12 3.51 -37.06
N TRP A 4 -3.73 3.56 -35.87
CA TRP A 4 -3.11 3.08 -34.59
C TRP A 4 -4.14 2.65 -33.52
N GLN A 5 -5.35 2.26 -33.90
CA GLN A 5 -6.45 2.02 -32.96
C GLN A 5 -6.68 0.56 -32.54
N ALA A 6 -5.68 -0.33 -32.60
CA ALA A 6 -5.95 -1.74 -32.34
C ALA A 6 -4.78 -2.51 -31.68
N VAL A 7 -4.46 -2.22 -30.40
CA VAL A 7 -4.03 -3.23 -29.42
C VAL A 7 -4.34 -2.73 -27.99
N CYS A 8 -5.60 -2.49 -27.66
CA CYS A 8 -6.02 -2.49 -26.26
C CYS A 8 -7.19 -3.48 -26.16
N PRO A 9 -7.03 -4.61 -25.45
CA PRO A 9 -8.19 -5.40 -25.07
C PRO A 9 -8.97 -4.57 -24.05
N GLU A 10 -9.96 -3.85 -24.56
CA GLU A 10 -11.11 -3.39 -23.80
C GLU A 10 -11.67 -4.58 -22.99
N GLN A 11 -11.95 -4.34 -21.70
CA GLN A 11 -12.87 -5.11 -20.85
C GLN A 11 -12.38 -6.31 -20.00
N SER A 12 -11.10 -6.44 -19.61
CA SER A 12 -10.70 -7.48 -18.62
C SER A 12 -10.00 -7.00 -17.33
N TRP A 13 -9.70 -5.71 -17.20
CA TRP A 13 -8.94 -5.16 -16.06
C TRP A 13 -9.81 -4.75 -14.83
N LEU A 14 -11.13 -4.96 -14.92
CA LEU A 14 -12.13 -4.38 -14.03
C LEU A 14 -12.32 -4.99 -12.62
N PRO A 15 -11.74 -6.13 -12.16
CA PRO A 15 -12.13 -6.64 -10.85
C PRO A 15 -11.35 -6.03 -9.66
N LEU A 16 -10.36 -5.15 -9.88
CA LEU A 16 -9.67 -4.45 -8.78
C LEU A 16 -10.04 -2.96 -8.65
N TRP A 17 -10.49 -2.32 -9.73
CA TRP A 17 -10.79 -0.89 -9.80
C TRP A 17 -12.08 -0.75 -10.61
N ASP A 18 -13.21 -0.48 -9.94
CA ASP A 18 -14.47 -0.20 -10.63
C ASP A 18 -14.32 1.10 -11.43
N SER A 19 -14.59 1.05 -12.74
CA SER A 19 -14.66 2.26 -13.55
C SER A 19 -15.70 3.23 -12.98
N PRO A 20 -15.40 4.54 -12.90
CA PRO A 20 -16.37 5.52 -12.42
C PRO A 20 -17.59 5.54 -13.35
N THR A 21 -18.79 5.38 -12.80
CA THR A 21 -20.02 5.71 -13.52
C THR A 21 -20.11 7.24 -13.64
N ALA A 22 -20.70 7.71 -14.74
CA ALA A 22 -20.73 9.13 -15.13
C ALA A 22 -21.44 10.09 -14.15
N GLY A 23 -21.85 9.64 -12.95
CA GLY A 23 -22.53 10.42 -11.92
C GLY A 23 -21.65 10.97 -10.79
N ASP A 24 -20.36 10.60 -10.71
CA ASP A 24 -19.53 10.82 -9.50
C ASP A 24 -18.75 12.17 -9.45
N LEU A 25 -18.94 13.08 -10.40
CA LEU A 25 -18.08 14.27 -10.57
C LEU A 25 -18.42 15.49 -9.70
N SER A 26 -19.06 15.33 -8.53
CA SER A 26 -19.47 16.47 -7.69
C SER A 26 -19.19 16.30 -6.20
N ILE A 27 -17.94 16.02 -5.81
CA ILE A 27 -17.49 16.16 -4.41
C ILE A 27 -16.07 16.78 -4.36
N SER A 28 -15.87 17.96 -4.95
CA SER A 28 -14.57 18.67 -4.86
C SER A 28 -14.49 19.70 -3.72
N SER A 29 -15.59 20.03 -3.04
CA SER A 29 -15.61 21.19 -2.12
C SER A 29 -15.44 20.90 -0.63
N LEU A 30 -15.25 19.65 -0.19
CA LEU A 30 -15.36 19.31 1.25
C LEU A 30 -14.10 18.73 1.92
N TYR A 31 -12.96 18.62 1.25
CA TYR A 31 -11.76 18.04 1.87
C TYR A 31 -10.55 18.96 1.77
N LYS A 32 -10.36 19.81 2.79
CA LYS A 32 -9.03 20.28 3.17
C LYS A 32 -8.56 19.38 4.31
N ALA A 33 -7.71 18.40 4.00
CA ALA A 33 -6.99 17.68 5.05
C ALA A 33 -6.11 18.69 5.80
N PRO A 34 -6.00 18.62 7.14
CA PRO A 34 -5.12 19.50 7.89
C PRO A 34 -3.67 19.27 7.43
N ALA A 35 -2.97 20.34 7.05
CA ALA A 35 -1.53 20.29 6.83
C ALA A 35 -0.84 20.09 8.19
N HIS A 36 -0.46 18.84 8.50
CA HIS A 36 0.38 18.56 9.66
C HIS A 36 1.84 18.72 9.26
N HIS A 37 2.57 19.57 9.99
CA HIS A 37 4.02 19.72 9.85
C HIS A 37 4.72 18.38 10.15
N GLY A 38 5.01 17.60 9.11
CA GLY A 38 5.67 16.29 9.20
C GLY A 38 4.95 15.15 8.48
N GLY A 39 3.68 15.32 8.09
CA GLY A 39 2.94 14.35 7.28
C GLY A 39 3.22 14.51 5.78
N PRO A 40 2.93 13.49 4.94
CA PRO A 40 3.10 13.58 3.49
C PRO A 40 2.04 14.50 2.89
N ASN A 41 2.37 15.16 1.80
CA ASN A 41 1.42 16.02 1.10
C ASN A 41 0.63 15.17 0.08
N TYR A 42 -0.69 15.32 0.04
CA TYR A 42 -1.59 14.46 -0.75
C TYR A 42 -2.53 15.30 -1.61
N ASP A 43 -2.81 14.85 -2.83
CA ASP A 43 -3.78 15.50 -3.72
C ASP A 43 -5.22 15.46 -3.15
N PRO A 44 -5.88 16.60 -2.95
CA PRO A 44 -7.33 16.68 -2.82
C PRO A 44 -7.98 17.14 -4.14
N PRO A 45 -9.05 16.51 -4.67
CA PRO A 45 -9.83 15.35 -4.19
C PRO A 45 -9.21 13.99 -4.56
N PRO A 46 -9.65 12.87 -3.94
CA PRO A 46 -9.04 11.56 -4.18
C PRO A 46 -9.12 11.21 -5.66
N SER A 47 -7.94 11.02 -6.25
CA SER A 47 -7.82 10.34 -7.54
C SER A 47 -8.68 9.07 -7.54
N PRO A 48 -9.31 8.67 -8.65
CA PRO A 48 -10.03 7.40 -8.75
C PRO A 48 -9.24 6.20 -8.18
N TYR A 49 -7.92 6.25 -8.31
CA TYR A 49 -6.98 5.26 -7.79
C TYR A 49 -6.85 5.26 -6.25
N ASP A 50 -7.15 6.36 -5.58
CA ASP A 50 -7.02 6.51 -4.13
C ASP A 50 -8.34 6.34 -3.36
N ARG A 51 -9.49 6.29 -4.05
CA ARG A 51 -10.83 6.31 -3.42
C ARG A 51 -11.01 5.26 -2.34
N ARG A 52 -10.57 4.01 -2.60
CA ARG A 52 -10.72 2.90 -1.63
C ARG A 52 -9.88 3.12 -0.37
N LEU A 53 -8.66 3.62 -0.53
CA LEU A 53 -7.77 3.94 0.58
C LEU A 53 -8.30 5.12 1.40
N HIS A 54 -8.74 6.19 0.76
CA HIS A 54 -9.35 7.33 1.46
C HIS A 54 -10.62 6.91 2.21
N ARG A 55 -11.45 6.06 1.62
CA ARG A 55 -12.62 5.50 2.32
C ARG A 55 -12.21 4.74 3.57
N LEU A 56 -11.23 3.84 3.48
CA LEU A 56 -10.68 3.11 4.62
C LEU A 56 -10.21 4.07 5.72
N LEU A 57 -9.38 5.06 5.37
CA LEU A 57 -8.82 6.01 6.33
C LEU A 57 -9.91 6.84 7.00
N ASN A 58 -10.93 7.27 6.26
CA ASN A 58 -12.05 8.02 6.80
C ASN A 58 -12.92 7.18 7.73
N VAL A 59 -13.18 5.91 7.39
CA VAL A 59 -13.91 4.99 8.27
C VAL A 59 -13.13 4.76 9.56
N ALA A 60 -11.83 4.47 9.46
CA ALA A 60 -10.97 4.25 10.62
C ALA A 60 -10.86 5.49 11.54
N ARG A 61 -10.73 6.70 10.97
CA ARG A 61 -10.71 7.96 11.74
C ARG A 61 -12.00 8.19 12.53
N ASN A 62 -13.14 7.80 11.97
CA ASN A 62 -14.45 8.00 12.61
C ASN A 62 -14.75 6.96 13.70
N GLN A 63 -13.93 5.92 13.86
CA GLN A 63 -14.15 4.83 14.80
C GLN A 63 -13.49 5.04 16.19
N GLY A 64 -12.80 6.18 16.39
CA GLY A 64 -12.29 6.63 17.70
C GLY A 64 -10.76 6.65 17.83
N PRO A 65 -10.22 7.32 18.88
CA PRO A 65 -8.80 7.71 18.92
C PRO A 65 -7.80 6.60 19.29
N SER A 66 -8.25 5.48 19.85
CA SER A 66 -7.33 4.44 20.36
C SER A 66 -7.20 3.28 19.37
N LEU A 67 -6.43 3.48 18.29
CA LEU A 67 -5.95 2.36 17.48
C LEU A 67 -4.69 1.77 18.13
N GLY A 68 -4.81 0.57 18.69
CA GLY A 68 -3.67 -0.17 19.25
C GLY A 68 -2.75 -0.76 18.17
N LEU A 69 -1.67 -1.41 18.60
CA LEU A 69 -0.85 -2.23 17.70
C LEU A 69 -1.65 -3.42 17.17
N PRO A 70 -1.38 -3.89 15.93
CA PRO A 70 -2.02 -5.08 15.42
C PRO A 70 -1.59 -6.29 16.25
N THR A 71 -2.53 -7.20 16.48
CA THR A 71 -2.26 -8.51 17.08
C THR A 71 -2.37 -9.60 16.01
N VAL A 72 -1.79 -10.78 16.29
CA VAL A 72 -2.00 -11.94 15.42
C VAL A 72 -3.47 -12.36 15.39
N ALA A 73 -4.19 -12.19 16.50
CA ALA A 73 -5.63 -12.42 16.57
C ALA A 73 -6.40 -11.53 15.58
N ASP A 74 -6.00 -10.25 15.45
CA ASP A 74 -6.62 -9.33 14.48
C ASP A 74 -6.47 -9.81 13.04
N PHE A 75 -5.35 -10.48 12.73
CA PHE A 75 -5.11 -11.06 11.42
C PHE A 75 -5.93 -12.35 11.22
N ILE A 76 -5.93 -13.26 12.19
CA ILE A 76 -6.56 -14.58 12.06
C ILE A 76 -8.10 -14.49 12.06
N HIS A 77 -8.67 -13.64 12.91
CA HIS A 77 -10.12 -13.60 13.14
C HIS A 77 -10.81 -12.57 12.25
N ASP A 78 -11.76 -13.01 11.41
CA ASP A 78 -12.55 -12.13 10.54
C ASP A 78 -13.42 -11.14 11.31
N ASP A 79 -13.81 -11.50 12.53
CA ASP A 79 -14.59 -10.70 13.47
C ASP A 79 -13.73 -9.91 14.46
N SER A 80 -12.48 -9.62 14.10
CA SER A 80 -11.59 -8.79 14.92
C SER A 80 -12.31 -7.51 15.39
N PRO A 81 -12.26 -7.19 16.70
CA PRO A 81 -12.84 -5.97 17.23
C PRO A 81 -12.05 -4.73 16.80
N ASN A 82 -10.89 -4.90 16.15
CA ASN A 82 -10.03 -3.84 15.69
C ASN A 82 -10.59 -3.24 14.38
N PRO A 83 -11.14 -2.01 14.42
CA PRO A 83 -11.81 -1.41 13.28
C PRO A 83 -10.90 -1.31 12.05
N LEU A 84 -9.64 -0.92 12.26
CA LEU A 84 -8.67 -0.79 11.18
C LEU A 84 -8.33 -2.14 10.55
N SER A 85 -8.24 -3.21 11.35
CA SER A 85 -8.01 -4.58 10.84
C SER A 85 -9.13 -4.98 9.88
N LYS A 86 -10.38 -4.77 10.29
CA LYS A 86 -11.55 -5.12 9.48
C LYS A 86 -11.57 -4.40 8.14
N GLU A 87 -11.38 -3.08 8.16
CA GLU A 87 -11.34 -2.29 6.93
C GLU A 87 -10.14 -2.68 6.03
N LEU A 88 -8.97 -2.94 6.63
CA LEU A 88 -7.79 -3.38 5.89
C LEU A 88 -7.99 -4.74 5.22
N LYS A 89 -8.63 -5.70 5.91
CA LYS A 89 -8.98 -7.00 5.31
C LYS A 89 -9.93 -6.84 4.13
N MET A 90 -10.93 -5.97 4.24
CA MET A 90 -11.84 -5.66 3.15
C MET A 90 -11.09 -5.01 1.97
N TYR A 91 -10.22 -4.05 2.25
CA TYR A 91 -9.37 -3.39 1.25
C TYR A 91 -8.45 -4.39 0.52
N LYS A 92 -7.89 -5.36 1.23
CA LYS A 92 -7.00 -6.40 0.68
C LYS A 92 -7.75 -7.63 0.12
N GLY A 93 -9.07 -7.71 0.26
CA GLY A 93 -9.83 -8.94 0.00
C GLY A 93 -9.71 -9.50 -1.42
N SER A 94 -9.48 -8.64 -2.42
CA SER A 94 -9.21 -9.07 -3.81
C SER A 94 -7.85 -9.73 -3.97
N LEU A 95 -6.85 -9.32 -3.19
CA LEU A 95 -5.46 -9.81 -3.23
C LEU A 95 -5.25 -11.09 -2.42
N TYR A 96 -6.09 -11.35 -1.42
CA TYR A 96 -6.01 -12.56 -0.59
C TYR A 96 -6.00 -13.86 -1.42
N ARG A 97 -6.74 -13.88 -2.53
CA ARG A 97 -6.81 -15.06 -3.42
C ARG A 97 -5.57 -15.26 -4.30
N GLN A 98 -4.70 -14.26 -4.40
CA GLN A 98 -3.56 -14.25 -5.34
C GLN A 98 -2.21 -14.37 -4.63
N GLN A 99 -2.14 -14.02 -3.34
CA GLN A 99 -0.91 -14.00 -2.54
C GLN A 99 -0.75 -15.28 -1.73
N LYS A 100 0.50 -15.66 -1.45
CA LYS A 100 0.78 -16.72 -0.45
C LYS A 100 0.40 -16.20 0.94
N PRO A 101 0.02 -17.08 1.89
CA PRO A 101 -0.34 -16.66 3.25
C PRO A 101 0.70 -15.79 3.93
N VAL A 102 1.99 -16.08 3.72
CA VAL A 102 3.10 -15.30 4.28
C VAL A 102 3.21 -13.89 3.70
N GLU A 103 3.00 -13.73 2.39
CA GLU A 103 3.00 -12.45 1.69
C GLU A 103 1.79 -11.60 2.11
N PHE A 104 0.63 -12.26 2.28
CA PHE A 104 -0.58 -11.61 2.77
C PHE A 104 -0.42 -11.13 4.22
N LEU A 105 0.14 -11.96 5.11
CA LEU A 105 0.44 -11.59 6.50
C LEU A 105 1.43 -10.42 6.57
N ALA A 106 2.53 -10.51 5.82
CA ALA A 106 3.57 -9.48 5.78
C ALA A 106 2.99 -8.13 5.34
N SER A 107 2.30 -8.12 4.20
CA SER A 107 1.69 -6.91 3.66
C SER A 107 0.55 -6.40 4.53
N TYR A 108 -0.24 -7.26 5.15
CA TYR A 108 -1.23 -6.85 6.15
C TYR A 108 -0.57 -6.13 7.33
N TRP A 109 0.49 -6.72 7.90
CA TRP A 109 1.13 -6.18 9.11
C TRP A 109 1.72 -4.79 8.86
N ILE A 110 2.50 -4.64 7.79
CA ILE A 110 3.14 -3.37 7.44
C ILE A 110 2.10 -2.31 7.07
N LEU A 111 1.08 -2.67 6.28
CA LEU A 111 0.01 -1.73 5.94
C LEU A 111 -0.79 -1.31 7.16
N TYR A 112 -1.04 -2.20 8.12
CA TYR A 112 -1.70 -1.83 9.36
C TYR A 112 -0.93 -0.72 10.09
N LEU A 113 0.38 -0.89 10.27
CA LEU A 113 1.21 0.10 10.95
C LEU A 113 1.20 1.45 10.22
N LEU A 114 1.34 1.42 8.89
CA LEU A 114 1.23 2.62 8.04
C LEU A 114 -0.11 3.33 8.21
N LEU A 115 -1.21 2.59 8.10
CA LEU A 115 -2.55 3.16 8.15
C LEU A 115 -2.90 3.64 9.55
N ARG A 116 -2.45 2.95 10.61
CA ARG A 116 -2.56 3.42 11.99
C ARG A 116 -1.91 4.80 12.12
N TRP A 117 -0.67 4.96 11.68
CA TRP A 117 0.00 6.25 11.70
C TRP A 117 -0.74 7.30 10.86
N ARG A 118 -1.27 6.97 9.68
CA ARG A 118 -2.06 7.92 8.86
C ARG A 118 -3.41 8.30 9.47
N VAL A 119 -3.95 7.48 10.36
CA VAL A 119 -5.21 7.75 11.07
C VAL A 119 -4.95 8.59 12.31
N THR A 120 -3.99 8.20 13.16
CA THR A 120 -3.74 8.86 14.45
C THR A 120 -2.81 10.07 14.33
N LEU A 121 -1.90 10.04 13.36
CA LEU A 121 -0.82 11.01 13.19
C LEU A 121 0.07 11.17 14.43
N GLU A 122 0.09 10.15 15.29
CA GLU A 122 0.88 10.15 16.52
C GLU A 122 2.33 9.71 16.24
N GLN A 123 3.25 10.28 17.02
CA GLN A 123 4.68 10.00 16.90
C GLN A 123 5.03 8.55 17.29
N ASP A 124 4.34 7.98 18.28
CA ASP A 124 4.52 6.57 18.64
C ASP A 124 4.12 5.65 17.48
N ALA A 125 3.05 5.97 16.75
CA ALA A 125 2.61 5.22 15.58
C ALA A 125 3.63 5.28 14.45
N LEU A 126 4.30 6.42 14.28
CA LEU A 126 5.43 6.56 13.36
C LEU A 126 6.59 5.65 13.78
N GLU A 127 6.99 5.70 15.05
CA GLU A 127 8.12 4.94 15.60
C GLU A 127 7.92 3.42 15.61
N ASN A 128 6.66 2.96 15.57
CA ASN A 128 6.32 1.56 15.46
C ASN A 128 6.48 1.01 14.02
N MET A 129 6.60 1.87 13.01
CA MET A 129 6.86 1.44 11.65
C MET A 129 8.35 1.13 11.44
N PRO A 130 8.70 0.20 10.54
CA PRO A 130 10.06 0.11 10.07
C PRO A 130 10.51 1.42 9.42
N LEU A 131 11.78 1.81 9.63
CA LEU A 131 12.33 3.08 9.14
C LEU A 131 12.13 3.29 7.63
N TRP A 132 12.19 2.20 6.84
CA TRP A 132 12.00 2.25 5.39
C TRP A 132 10.57 2.56 4.95
N MET A 133 9.58 2.43 5.83
CA MET A 133 8.20 2.88 5.59
C MET A 133 7.98 4.35 5.92
N HIS A 134 8.87 5.00 6.66
CA HIS A 134 8.73 6.42 6.96
C HIS A 134 8.64 7.23 5.66
N PRO A 135 7.95 8.37 5.66
CA PRO A 135 7.91 9.25 4.49
C PRO A 135 9.31 9.62 4.05
N THR A 136 9.59 9.50 2.76
CA THR A 136 10.80 10.05 2.17
C THR A 136 10.74 11.58 2.15
N LYS A 137 11.85 12.21 1.76
CA LYS A 137 11.86 13.67 1.59
C LYS A 137 10.87 14.08 0.49
N LEU A 138 10.88 13.40 -0.65
CA LEU A 138 9.97 13.72 -1.75
C LEU A 138 8.51 13.62 -1.32
N GLN A 139 8.12 12.55 -0.61
CA GLN A 139 6.74 12.37 -0.11
C GLN A 139 6.26 13.51 0.81
N ARG A 140 7.16 14.16 1.55
CA ARG A 140 6.83 15.33 2.39
C ARG A 140 6.76 16.63 1.59
N ASP A 141 7.54 16.73 0.52
CA ASP A 141 7.73 17.97 -0.22
C ASP A 141 6.71 18.13 -1.36
N VAL A 142 6.13 17.04 -1.89
CA VAL A 142 5.21 17.10 -3.05
C VAL A 142 3.91 16.31 -2.84
N GLU A 143 2.83 16.81 -3.43
CA GLU A 143 1.54 16.10 -3.52
C GLU A 143 1.67 14.89 -4.45
N HIS A 144 1.14 13.74 -4.03
CA HIS A 144 1.20 12.50 -4.79
C HIS A 144 0.05 11.56 -4.40
N LEU A 145 -0.11 10.48 -5.19
CA LEU A 145 -1.09 9.44 -4.91
C LEU A 145 -0.79 8.75 -3.56
N SER A 146 -1.80 8.70 -2.70
CA SER A 146 -1.74 8.11 -1.37
C SER A 146 -1.42 6.61 -1.38
N VAL A 147 -1.77 5.89 -2.45
CA VAL A 147 -1.43 4.48 -2.63
C VAL A 147 0.07 4.23 -2.81
N ILE A 148 0.85 5.23 -3.25
CA ILE A 148 2.31 5.05 -3.43
C ILE A 148 3.00 4.83 -2.07
N ASP A 149 2.47 5.41 -0.98
CA ASP A 149 2.99 5.21 0.38
C ASP A 149 3.06 3.73 0.80
N GLN A 150 2.26 2.86 0.18
CA GLN A 150 2.17 1.43 0.47
C GLN A 150 3.35 0.62 -0.09
N VAL A 151 4.15 1.19 -0.99
CA VAL A 151 5.32 0.52 -1.57
C VAL A 151 6.46 0.50 -0.55
N VAL A 152 6.99 -0.68 -0.26
CA VAL A 152 7.97 -0.88 0.82
C VAL A 152 9.37 -0.38 0.50
N TRP A 153 9.71 -0.21 -0.78
CA TRP A 153 11.03 0.27 -1.20
C TRP A 153 11.01 1.80 -1.35
N PRO A 154 11.70 2.57 -0.48
CA PRO A 154 11.63 4.03 -0.48
C PRO A 154 12.12 4.66 -1.79
N ASP A 155 13.21 4.15 -2.35
CA ASP A 155 13.73 4.68 -3.63
C ASP A 155 12.73 4.43 -4.77
N LEU A 156 12.05 3.27 -4.78
CA LEU A 156 11.03 2.98 -5.78
C LEU A 156 9.78 3.86 -5.61
N ARG A 157 9.40 4.20 -4.36
CA ARG A 157 8.33 5.19 -4.11
C ARG A 157 8.66 6.53 -4.77
N GLU A 158 9.89 7.03 -4.60
CA GLU A 158 10.28 8.30 -5.19
C GLU A 158 10.23 8.27 -6.72
N GLU A 159 10.67 7.18 -7.34
CA GLU A 159 10.60 7.02 -8.80
C GLU A 159 9.16 6.93 -9.31
N ILE A 160 8.26 6.26 -8.57
CA ILE A 160 6.84 6.20 -8.94
C ILE A 160 6.16 7.56 -8.79
N ILE A 161 6.51 8.34 -7.75
CA ILE A 161 6.01 9.73 -7.61
C ILE A 161 6.42 10.56 -8.82
N LYS A 162 7.71 10.52 -9.20
CA LYS A 162 8.21 11.24 -10.39
C LYS A 162 7.49 10.78 -11.65
N LEU A 163 7.31 9.48 -11.82
CA LEU A 163 6.58 8.90 -12.95
C LEU A 163 5.14 9.40 -12.99
N SER A 164 4.45 9.48 -11.84
CA SER A 164 3.04 9.88 -11.77
C SER A 164 2.79 11.32 -12.23
N PHE A 165 3.80 12.20 -12.15
CA PHE A 165 3.71 13.56 -12.70
C PHE A 165 3.84 13.62 -14.22
N VAL A 166 4.44 12.59 -14.83
CA VAL A 166 4.63 12.52 -16.28
C VAL A 166 3.54 11.68 -16.93
N ASP A 167 3.23 10.53 -16.33
CA ASP A 167 2.27 9.55 -16.81
C ASP A 167 1.65 8.80 -15.62
N LEU A 168 0.44 9.24 -15.24
CA LEU A 168 -0.31 8.69 -14.12
C LEU A 168 -0.71 7.23 -14.35
N ASP A 169 -1.11 6.88 -15.57
CA ASP A 169 -1.59 5.53 -15.88
C ASP A 169 -0.43 4.53 -15.85
N ALA A 170 0.75 4.93 -16.36
CA ALA A 170 1.97 4.14 -16.22
C ALA A 170 2.34 3.91 -14.74
N ALA A 171 2.26 4.94 -13.90
CA ALA A 171 2.50 4.79 -12.46
C ALA A 171 1.51 3.80 -11.80
N CYS A 172 0.23 3.83 -12.20
CA CYS A 172 -0.77 2.88 -11.72
C CYS A 172 -0.50 1.43 -12.16
N VAL A 173 -0.08 1.21 -13.40
CA VAL A 173 0.32 -0.11 -13.91
C VAL A 173 1.47 -0.68 -13.08
N VAL A 174 2.43 0.16 -12.74
CA VAL A 174 3.60 -0.21 -11.92
C VAL A 174 3.18 -0.63 -10.52
N LEU A 175 2.34 0.17 -9.86
CA LEU A 175 1.83 -0.14 -8.51
C LEU A 175 1.09 -1.48 -8.50
N TYR A 176 0.30 -1.75 -9.54
CA TYR A 176 -0.36 -3.02 -9.72
C TYR A 176 0.64 -4.17 -9.88
N ASP A 177 1.63 -4.03 -10.76
CA ASP A 177 2.66 -5.04 -10.98
C ASP A 177 3.49 -5.30 -9.72
N ILE A 178 3.79 -4.30 -8.89
CA ILE A 178 4.42 -4.49 -7.57
C ILE A 178 3.56 -5.39 -6.69
N GLY A 179 2.26 -5.10 -6.58
CA GLY A 179 1.33 -5.88 -5.76
C GLY A 179 1.19 -7.34 -6.19
N GLN A 180 1.42 -7.63 -7.48
CA GLN A 180 1.38 -8.98 -8.06
C GLN A 180 2.70 -9.74 -7.97
N ASN A 181 3.83 -9.04 -7.78
CA ASN A 181 5.15 -9.64 -7.91
C ASN A 181 6.00 -9.51 -6.64
N PHE A 182 5.54 -8.91 -5.55
CA PHE A 182 6.32 -8.93 -4.32
C PHE A 182 6.35 -10.34 -3.72
N VAL A 183 7.50 -10.68 -3.14
CA VAL A 183 7.77 -11.96 -2.48
C VAL A 183 8.43 -11.67 -1.16
N ILE A 184 8.06 -12.42 -0.12
CA ILE A 184 8.68 -12.32 1.20
C ILE A 184 9.49 -13.58 1.46
N ASN A 185 10.79 -13.42 1.68
CA ASN A 185 11.64 -14.52 2.10
C ASN A 185 11.68 -14.64 3.63
N ILE A 186 10.79 -15.44 4.19
CA ILE A 186 10.85 -15.88 5.58
C ILE A 186 11.39 -17.32 5.56
N GLU A 187 12.68 -17.49 5.25
CA GLU A 187 13.30 -18.82 5.32
C GLU A 187 13.09 -19.43 6.72
N ASP A 188 12.54 -20.63 6.73
CA ASP A 188 12.51 -21.53 7.88
C ASP A 188 13.88 -22.21 7.96
N ASN A 189 14.77 -21.69 8.79
CA ASN A 189 15.77 -22.60 9.36
C ASN A 189 14.99 -23.57 10.24
N GLU A 190 14.90 -24.82 9.81
CA GLU A 190 14.17 -25.90 10.46
C GLU A 190 14.39 -25.93 11.98
N ALA A 191 13.31 -26.26 12.69
CA ALA A 191 13.25 -26.72 14.09
C ALA A 191 13.07 -25.69 15.23
N SER A 192 12.19 -24.71 15.06
CA SER A 192 11.40 -24.26 16.22
C SER A 192 9.97 -23.90 15.84
N THR A 193 9.04 -24.82 16.12
CA THR A 193 7.59 -24.57 16.15
C THR A 193 7.17 -23.52 17.18
N ALA A 194 8.12 -22.93 17.92
CA ALA A 194 7.91 -21.89 18.91
C ALA A 194 8.56 -20.55 18.48
N GLU A 195 8.48 -20.18 17.21
CA GLU A 195 8.81 -18.81 16.83
C GLU A 195 7.80 -17.85 17.45
N THR A 196 8.28 -16.97 18.32
CA THR A 196 7.44 -15.98 18.99
C THR A 196 6.93 -14.97 17.97
N ILE A 197 5.75 -14.40 18.24
CA ILE A 197 5.18 -13.31 17.42
C ILE A 197 6.21 -12.19 17.20
N ARG A 198 7.02 -11.87 18.22
CA ARG A 198 8.09 -10.87 18.12
C ARG A 198 9.14 -11.21 17.07
N GLN A 199 9.53 -12.48 16.96
CA GLN A 199 10.51 -12.92 15.96
C GLN A 199 9.93 -12.84 14.55
N ILE A 200 8.67 -13.27 14.36
CA ILE A 200 7.96 -13.13 13.08
C ILE A 200 7.91 -11.66 12.68
N VAL A 201 7.45 -10.78 13.57
CA VAL A 201 7.38 -9.33 13.33
C VAL A 201 8.75 -8.73 13.03
N GLY A 202 9.80 -9.20 13.72
CA GLY A 202 11.18 -8.83 13.42
C GLY A 202 11.58 -9.19 12.00
N LYS A 203 11.24 -10.39 11.53
CA LYS A 203 11.47 -10.81 10.14
C LYS A 203 10.67 -9.97 9.14
N LEU A 204 9.41 -9.68 9.43
CA LEU A 204 8.56 -8.84 8.56
C LEU A 204 9.06 -7.40 8.43
N SER A 205 9.74 -6.89 9.46
CA SER A 205 10.28 -5.53 9.51
C SER A 205 11.64 -5.38 8.81
N ASP A 206 12.23 -6.48 8.34
CA ASP A 206 13.51 -6.48 7.63
C ASP A 206 13.29 -6.32 6.12
N LEU A 207 13.64 -5.16 5.58
CA LEU A 207 13.48 -4.85 4.14
C LEU A 207 14.22 -5.85 3.24
N ALA A 208 15.33 -6.44 3.69
CA ALA A 208 16.08 -7.40 2.88
C ALA A 208 15.26 -8.66 2.54
N ARG A 209 14.21 -8.96 3.31
CA ARG A 209 13.28 -10.06 3.05
C ARG A 209 12.19 -9.73 2.04
N TRP A 210 12.00 -8.46 1.71
CA TRP A 210 11.04 -8.01 0.71
C TRP A 210 11.71 -7.93 -0.65
N LYS A 211 11.27 -8.77 -1.59
CA LYS A 211 11.80 -8.84 -2.95
C LYS A 211 10.70 -8.65 -3.98
N LEU A 212 11.09 -8.30 -5.20
CA LEU A 212 10.23 -8.38 -6.39
C LEU A 212 10.65 -9.59 -7.21
N ALA A 213 9.67 -10.34 -7.70
CA ALA A 213 9.90 -11.50 -8.55
C ALA A 213 10.52 -11.08 -9.91
N PRO A 214 11.31 -11.95 -10.56
CA PRO A 214 11.96 -11.65 -11.85
C PRO A 214 11.02 -11.06 -12.91
N ARG A 215 9.78 -11.56 -12.95
CA ARG A 215 8.73 -11.10 -13.87
C ARG A 215 8.43 -9.60 -13.78
N PHE A 216 8.62 -8.99 -12.61
CA PHE A 216 8.50 -7.53 -12.48
C PHE A 216 9.57 -6.81 -13.31
N PHE A 217 10.82 -7.27 -13.24
CA PHE A 217 11.96 -6.66 -13.93
C PHE A 217 11.96 -6.90 -15.43
N GLU A 218 11.36 -8.00 -15.88
CA GLU A 218 11.12 -8.25 -17.31
C GLU A 218 10.21 -7.17 -17.91
N LYS A 219 9.21 -6.70 -17.15
CA LYS A 219 8.29 -5.63 -17.57
C LYS A 219 8.84 -4.23 -17.32
N HIS A 220 9.58 -4.05 -16.22
CA HIS A 220 10.10 -2.75 -15.75
C HIS A 220 11.62 -2.79 -15.60
N PRO A 221 12.38 -2.97 -16.70
CA PRO A 221 13.83 -3.15 -16.66
C PRO A 221 14.58 -1.94 -16.09
N GLN A 222 14.01 -0.74 -16.18
CA GLN A 222 14.58 0.50 -15.63
C GLN A 222 14.77 0.45 -14.10
N TRP A 223 14.11 -0.47 -13.39
CA TRP A 223 14.24 -0.64 -11.95
C TRP A 223 14.96 -1.90 -11.52
N ALA A 224 15.67 -2.58 -12.43
CA ALA A 224 16.45 -3.78 -12.11
C ALA A 224 17.47 -3.55 -10.99
N TRP A 225 17.93 -2.32 -10.76
CA TRP A 225 18.82 -1.97 -9.64
C TRP A 225 18.19 -2.24 -8.26
N THR A 226 16.86 -2.26 -8.13
CA THR A 226 16.16 -2.61 -6.88
C THR A 226 16.29 -4.09 -6.53
N SER A 227 16.58 -4.97 -7.50
CA SER A 227 16.75 -6.41 -7.26
C SER A 227 18.05 -6.76 -6.52
N ALA A 228 19.03 -5.85 -6.53
CA ALA A 228 20.37 -6.06 -5.99
C ALA A 228 20.50 -5.71 -4.49
N ARG A 229 19.41 -5.29 -3.85
CA ARG A 229 19.33 -4.97 -2.41
C ARG A 229 18.38 -5.94 -1.74
#